data_AF-A0A7W1D3E9-F1
#
_entry.id   AF-A0A7W1D3E9-F1
#
_cell.length_a   1.000
_cell.length_b   1.000
_cell.length_c   1.000
_cell.angle_alpha   90.00
_cell.angle_beta   90.00
_cell.angle_gamma   90.00
#
_symmetry.space_group_name_H-M   'P 1'
#
loop_
_entity.id
_entity.type
_entity.pdbx_description
1 polymer ?
#
loop_
_entity_poly.entity_id
_entity_poly.type
_entity_poly.pdbx_seq_one_letter_code
_entity_poly.pdbx_strand_id
1 'polypeptide(L)' 'MDGGDIQLDSVKDGTVTVQLFGTCDTCPISPVTLRHGVERILRERVPGITEVVALEV' A
#
# COMPACT_ATOMS: atom_id res chain seq x y z
N MET A 1 -15.77 -9.53 -6.03
CA MET A 1 -14.99 -8.30 -6.26
C MET A 1 -14.31 -8.04 -4.95
N ASP A 2 -13.02 -8.37 -4.89
CA ASP A 2 -12.14 -8.26 -3.73
C ASP A 2 -12.09 -6.78 -3.31
N GLY A 3 -12.99 -6.40 -2.39
CA GLY A 3 -13.37 -5.02 -2.08
C GLY A 3 -12.37 -4.28 -1.20
N GLY A 4 -11.10 -4.29 -1.58
CA GLY A 4 -10.09 -3.37 -1.06
C GLY A 4 -9.77 -2.34 -2.13
N ASP A 5 -9.69 -1.08 -1.73
CA ASP A 5 -9.25 0.04 -2.55
C ASP A 5 -7.98 0.66 -1.95
N ILE A 6 -7.12 1.20 -2.80
CA ILE A 6 -5.84 1.80 -2.39
C ILE A 6 -5.75 3.16 -3.03
N GLN A 7 -5.69 4.20 -2.20
CA GLN A 7 -5.55 5.57 -2.67
C GLN A 7 -4.19 6.12 -2.29
N LEU A 8 -3.54 6.80 -3.24
CA LEU A 8 -2.34 7.56 -2.95
C LEU A 8 -2.71 8.80 -2.12
N ASP A 9 -2.07 8.95 -0.96
CA ASP A 9 -2.23 10.13 -0.10
C ASP A 9 -1.17 11.19 -0.45
N SER A 10 0.10 10.82 -0.32
CA SER A 10 1.21 11.75 -0.52
C SER A 10 2.52 11.03 -0.85
N VAL A 11 3.44 11.75 -1.48
CA VAL A 11 4.81 11.28 -1.76
C VAL A 11 5.78 12.36 -1.30
N LYS A 12 6.68 12.02 -0.38
CA LYS A 12 7.64 12.98 0.18
C LYS A 12 8.96 12.30 0.51
N ASP A 13 10.07 12.86 0.02
CA ASP A 13 11.44 12.39 0.31
C ASP A 13 11.66 10.87 0.09
N GLY A 14 10.97 10.30 -0.91
CA GLY A 14 11.02 8.86 -1.22
C GLY A 14 10.08 7.99 -0.39
N THR A 15 9.37 8.57 0.58
CA THR A 15 8.28 7.90 1.31
C THR A 15 6.96 8.09 0.58
N VAL A 16 6.28 6.99 0.27
CA VAL A 16 4.92 7.00 -0.30
C VAL A 16 3.93 6.66 0.79
N THR A 17 2.96 7.52 1.00
CA THR A 17 1.83 7.26 1.90
C THR A 17 0.62 6.87 1.07
N VAL A 18 0.02 5.72 1.39
CA VAL A 18 -1.20 5.23 0.78
C VAL A 18 -2.26 5.01 1.85
N GLN A 19 -3.51 5.28 1.50
CA GLN A 19 -4.70 5.00 2.27
C GLN A 19 -5.31 3.70 1.74
N LEU A 20 -5.40 2.69 2.60
CA LEU A 20 -6.07 1.43 2.30
C LEU A 20 -7.52 1.56 2.77
N PHE A 21 -8.44 1.52 1.82
CA PHE A 21 -9.87 1.54 2.06
C PHE A 21 -10.44 0.14 1.88
N GLY A 22 -11.44 -0.19 2.69
CA GLY A 22 -12.20 -1.40 2.46
C GLY A 22 -11.59 -2.64 3.11
N THR A 23 -12.48 -3.36 3.74
CA THR A 23 -12.20 -4.52 4.54
C THR A 23 -11.82 -5.69 3.65
N CYS A 24 -10.54 -6.08 3.65
CA CYS A 24 -10.20 -7.50 3.48
C CYS A 24 -10.61 -8.25 4.77
N ASP A 25 -11.87 -8.15 5.21
CA ASP A 25 -12.42 -8.96 6.31
C ASP A 25 -12.44 -10.44 5.93
N THR A 26 -12.45 -10.73 4.62
CA THR A 26 -12.53 -12.08 4.05
C THR A 26 -11.28 -12.53 3.29
N CYS A 27 -10.21 -11.72 3.23
CA CYS A 27 -8.97 -12.15 2.60
C CYS A 27 -8.03 -12.76 3.64
N PRO A 28 -7.57 -14.01 3.46
CA PRO A 28 -6.56 -14.61 4.35
C PRO A 28 -5.18 -13.96 4.22
N ILE A 29 -5.04 -12.95 3.35
CA ILE A 29 -3.85 -12.12 3.24
C ILE A 29 -3.89 -11.07 4.34
N SER A 30 -2.97 -11.19 5.28
CA SER A 30 -2.76 -10.19 6.31
C SER A 30 -2.47 -8.83 5.66
N PRO A 31 -2.92 -7.70 6.25
CA PRO A 31 -2.60 -6.36 5.76
C PRO A 31 -1.09 -6.14 5.57
N VAL A 32 -0.27 -6.86 6.35
CA VAL A 32 1.20 -6.95 6.20
C VAL A 32 1.61 -7.47 4.81
N THR A 33 1.01 -8.56 4.33
CA THR A 33 1.36 -9.16 3.04
C THR A 33 0.97 -8.26 1.87
N LEU A 34 -0.18 -7.59 1.96
CA LEU A 34 -0.64 -6.63 0.95
C LEU A 34 0.30 -5.42 0.89
N ARG A 35 0.65 -4.85 2.06
CA ARG A 35 1.62 -3.74 2.16
C ARG A 35 2.98 -4.12 1.57
N HIS A 36 3.48 -5.32 1.87
CA HIS A 36 4.75 -5.80 1.32
C HIS A 36 4.70 -5.96 -0.20
N GLY A 37 3.58 -6.44 -0.77
CA GLY A 37 3.39 -6.54 -2.21
C GLY A 37 3.41 -5.17 -2.90
N VAL A 38 2.65 -4.21 -2.34
CA VAL A 38 2.57 -2.83 -2.85
C VAL A 38 3.93 -2.13 -2.74
N GLU A 39 4.60 -2.24 -1.59
CA GLU A 39 5.93 -1.68 -1.39
C GLU A 39 6.94 -2.21 -2.41
N ARG A 40 6.97 -3.53 -2.60
CA ARG A 40 7.87 -4.18 -3.56
C ARG A 40 7.63 -3.64 -4.97
N ILE A 41 6.38 -3.62 -5.43
CA ILE A 41 6.03 -3.16 -6.78
C ILE A 41 6.40 -1.68 -6.98
N LEU A 42 6.13 -0.84 -5.98
CA LEU A 42 6.47 0.59 -6.04
C LEU A 42 7.99 0.82 -6.11
N ARG A 43 8.78 0.11 -5.30
CA ARG A 43 10.25 0.18 -5.36
C ARG A 43 10.81 -0.32 -6.70
N GLU A 44 10.22 -1.37 -7.27
CA GLU A 44 10.65 -1.91 -8.56
C GLU A 44 10.28 -0.99 -9.74
N ARG A 45 9.12 -0.32 -9.68
CA ARG A 45 8.61 0.50 -10.80
C ARG A 45 8.97 1.97 -10.71
N VAL A 46 9.18 2.49 -9.51
CA VAL A 46 9.41 3.92 -9.27
C VAL A 46 10.78 4.12 -8.62
N PRO A 47 11.80 4.55 -9.38
CA PRO A 47 13.12 4.83 -8.83
C PRO A 47 13.03 6.04 -7.87
N GLY A 48 13.57 5.87 -6.67
CA GLY A 48 13.57 6.90 -5.62
C GLY A 48 12.62 6.62 -4.45
N ILE A 49 11.81 5.56 -4.51
CA ILE A 49 11.01 5.13 -3.36
C ILE A 49 11.89 4.36 -2.36
N THR A 50 11.93 4.87 -1.13
CA THR A 50 12.71 4.34 -0.01
C THR A 50 11.83 3.68 1.05
N GLU A 51 10.55 4.06 1.13
CA GLU A 51 9.61 3.56 2.13
C GLU A 51 8.15 3.68 1.66
N VAL A 52 7.29 2.76 2.08
CA VAL A 52 5.84 2.83 1.85
C VAL A 52 5.08 2.70 3.16
N VAL A 53 4.26 3.70 3.48
CA VAL A 53 3.42 3.78 4.66
C VAL A 53 1.97 3.55 4.25
N ALA A 54 1.31 2.59 4.89
CA ALA A 54 -0.11 2.33 4.70
C ALA A 54 -0.90 2.87 5.90
N LEU A 55 -1.87 3.73 5.64
CA LEU A 55 -2.85 4.21 6.61
C LEU A 55 -4.15 3.42 6.41
N GLU A 56 -4.67 2.84 7.48
CA GLU A 56 -5.97 2.16 7.49
C GLU A 56 -7.05 3.20 7.77
N VAL A 57 -8.02 3.35 6.86
CA VAL A 57 -9.05 4.43 6.91
C VAL A 57 -10.46 3.88 6.84
#